data_AF-A0AAV3XG23-F1
#
_entry.id   AF-A0AAV3XG23-F1
#
_cell.length_a   1.000
_cell.length_b   1.000
_cell.length_c   1.000
_cell.angle_alpha   90.00
_cell.angle_beta   90.00
_cell.angle_gamma   90.00
#
_symmetry.space_group_name_H-M   'P 1'
#
loop_
_entity.id
_entity.type
_entity.pdbx_description
1 polymer ?
#
loop_
_entity_poly.entity_id
_entity_poly.type
_entity_poly.pdbx_seq_one_letter_code
_entity_poly.pdbx_strand_id
1 'polypeptide(L)'
;MANAMLVIFPYRYEGTWVFDDDRVGLEREPFVSGIPEMIDILVQDIPKAELGFKLLFSANPFPGYQAELVWVREEYGGNWYRWQDKNLEGWLCPALFKYFSETPRQIYCKAEKLI
;
A
#
# COMPACT_ATOMS: atom_id res chain seq x y z
N MET A 1 12.95 14.72 -11.16
CA MET A 1 11.69 14.33 -10.48
C MET A 1 12.05 13.76 -9.13
N ALA A 2 11.45 14.27 -8.06
CA ALA A 2 11.85 13.92 -6.70
C ALA A 2 11.30 12.54 -6.32
N ASN A 3 12.16 11.68 -5.75
CA ASN A 3 11.73 10.50 -5.00
C ASN A 3 10.99 10.97 -3.75
N ALA A 4 9.69 11.23 -3.86
CA ALA A 4 8.84 11.44 -2.70
C ALA A 4 8.61 10.07 -2.06
N MET A 5 9.31 9.79 -0.96
CA MET A 5 8.98 8.67 -0.10
C MET A 5 7.70 9.01 0.65
N LEU A 6 6.68 8.19 0.47
CA LEU A 6 5.37 8.37 1.09
C LEU A 6 5.22 7.39 2.25
N VAL A 7 4.37 7.75 3.22
CA VAL A 7 4.17 6.97 4.42
C VAL A 7 2.72 7.06 4.88
N ILE A 8 2.16 5.91 5.23
CA ILE A 8 0.89 5.74 5.93
C ILE A 8 1.06 4.72 7.07
N PHE A 9 0.06 4.63 7.93
CA PHE A 9 0.09 3.78 9.12
C PHE A 9 -1.12 2.85 9.18
N PRO A 10 -1.10 1.73 8.43
CA PRO A 10 -2.24 0.83 8.43
C PRO A 10 -2.38 0.05 9.74
N TYR A 11 -3.62 -0.31 10.07
CA TYR A 11 -4.00 -1.13 11.22
C TYR A 11 -5.24 -1.96 10.89
N ARG A 12 -5.58 -2.95 11.74
CA ARG A 12 -6.82 -3.73 11.58
C ARG A 12 -8.00 -3.01 12.22
N TYR A 13 -9.08 -2.85 11.47
CA TYR A 13 -10.35 -2.33 11.95
C TYR A 13 -11.50 -3.13 11.33
N GLU A 14 -12.47 -3.55 12.15
CA GLU A 14 -13.67 -4.28 11.72
C GLU A 14 -13.39 -5.45 10.74
N GLY A 15 -12.28 -6.15 10.92
CA GLY A 15 -11.92 -7.33 10.13
C GLY A 15 -11.18 -7.05 8.81
N THR A 16 -10.82 -5.81 8.49
CA THR A 16 -9.97 -5.46 7.33
C THR A 16 -8.80 -4.56 7.72
N TRP A 17 -7.86 -4.36 6.79
CA TRP A 17 -6.81 -3.36 6.92
C TRP A 17 -7.36 -2.00 6.49
N VAL A 18 -7.16 -0.99 7.33
CA VAL A 18 -7.50 0.41 7.04
C VAL A 18 -6.31 1.30 7.37
N PHE A 19 -6.35 2.56 6.95
CA PHE A 19 -5.43 3.58 7.41
C PHE A 19 -6.11 4.95 7.48
N ASP A 20 -5.54 5.83 8.28
CA ASP A 20 -5.94 7.23 8.37
C ASP A 20 -4.84 8.12 7.77
N ASP A 21 -5.23 9.23 7.15
CA ASP A 21 -4.31 10.27 6.72
C ASP A 21 -5.01 11.64 6.66
N ASP A 22 -4.92 12.38 7.77
CA ASP A 22 -5.51 13.71 7.92
C ASP A 22 -5.02 14.71 6.86
N ARG A 23 -3.78 14.54 6.34
CA ARG A 23 -3.18 15.46 5.34
C ARG A 23 -3.97 15.48 4.04
N VAL A 24 -4.66 14.38 3.75
CA VAL A 24 -5.46 14.20 2.53
C VAL A 24 -6.91 13.82 2.82
N GLY A 25 -7.34 13.97 4.09
CA GLY A 25 -8.71 13.72 4.53
C GLY A 25 -9.18 12.29 4.28
N LEU A 26 -8.38 11.31 4.69
CA LEU A 26 -8.77 9.90 4.70
C LEU A 26 -8.97 9.44 6.14
N GLU A 27 -10.15 8.91 6.44
CA GLU A 27 -10.49 8.32 7.74
C GLU A 27 -10.92 6.87 7.49
N ARG A 28 -10.20 5.93 8.10
CA ARG A 28 -10.38 4.49 7.98
C ARG A 28 -10.51 4.03 6.53
N GLU A 29 -9.70 4.59 5.64
CA GLU A 29 -9.69 4.22 4.23
C GLU A 29 -9.34 2.73 4.12
N PRO A 30 -10.24 1.90 3.60
CA PRO A 30 -10.04 0.46 3.59
C PRO A 30 -9.17 0.04 2.42
N PHE A 31 -8.27 -0.92 2.68
CA PHE A 31 -7.74 -1.75 1.61
C PHE A 31 -8.78 -2.80 1.22
N VAL A 32 -8.93 -3.03 -0.08
CA VAL A 32 -9.93 -3.94 -0.63
C VAL A 32 -9.33 -4.79 -1.76
N SER A 33 -10.06 -5.82 -2.17
CA SER A 33 -9.82 -6.56 -3.41
C SER A 33 -8.37 -7.02 -3.61
N GLY A 34 -7.91 -7.98 -2.81
CA GLY A 34 -6.58 -8.60 -2.93
C GLY A 34 -5.47 -7.86 -2.16
N ILE A 35 -5.59 -6.55 -1.96
CA ILE A 35 -4.61 -5.79 -1.19
C ILE A 35 -4.53 -6.25 0.28
N PRO A 36 -5.64 -6.56 0.98
CA PRO A 36 -5.57 -7.07 2.36
C PRO A 36 -4.70 -8.32 2.50
N GLU A 37 -4.82 -9.28 1.58
CA GLU A 37 -4.06 -10.52 1.57
C GLU A 37 -2.57 -10.26 1.27
N MET A 38 -2.29 -9.28 0.41
CA MET A 38 -0.92 -8.84 0.13
C MET A 38 -0.30 -8.17 1.37
N ILE A 39 -1.07 -7.37 2.12
CA ILE A 39 -0.61 -6.78 3.38
C ILE A 39 -0.31 -7.88 4.40
N ASP A 40 -1.19 -8.88 4.55
CA ASP A 40 -0.98 -10.01 5.47
C ASP A 40 0.38 -10.70 5.24
N ILE A 41 0.77 -10.88 3.97
CA ILE A 41 2.09 -11.45 3.61
C ILE A 41 3.23 -10.45 3.89
N LEU A 42 3.03 -9.17 3.56
CA LEU A 42 4.05 -8.13 3.72
C LEU A 42 4.43 -7.94 5.20
N VAL A 43 3.46 -8.10 6.11
CA VAL A 43 3.64 -7.86 7.55
C VAL A 43 3.78 -9.13 8.38
N GLN A 44 3.89 -10.31 7.76
CA GLN A 44 3.90 -11.61 8.46
C GLN A 44 4.97 -11.71 9.57
N ASP A 45 6.08 -11.00 9.42
CA ASP A 45 7.21 -11.00 10.37
C ASP A 45 7.19 -9.80 11.33
N ILE A 46 6.13 -8.97 11.32
CA ILE A 46 5.96 -7.82 12.21
C ILE A 46 5.05 -8.24 13.37
N PRO A 47 5.59 -8.33 14.61
CA PRO A 47 4.77 -8.66 15.77
C PRO A 47 3.70 -7.60 16.00
N LYS A 48 2.47 -8.06 16.24
CA LYS A 48 1.30 -7.20 16.50
C LYS A 48 0.99 -6.19 15.40
N ALA A 49 1.27 -6.53 14.13
CA ALA A 49 1.02 -5.65 12.99
C ALA A 49 -0.45 -5.17 12.91
N GLU A 50 -1.40 -5.97 13.43
CA GLU A 50 -2.81 -5.61 13.51
C GLU A 50 -3.08 -4.34 14.34
N LEU A 51 -2.21 -4.01 15.30
CA LEU A 51 -2.31 -2.79 16.10
C LEU A 51 -1.75 -1.56 15.36
N GLY A 52 -1.00 -1.78 14.28
CA GLY A 52 -0.38 -0.73 13.50
C GLY A 52 1.01 -1.11 12.99
N PHE A 53 1.32 -0.71 11.77
CA PHE A 53 2.66 -0.74 11.21
C PHE A 53 2.89 0.49 10.34
N LYS A 54 4.16 0.79 10.05
CA LYS A 54 4.52 1.87 9.13
C LYS A 54 4.69 1.29 7.74
N LEU A 55 3.93 1.81 6.76
CA LEU A 55 4.05 1.44 5.36
C LEU A 55 4.69 2.57 4.58
N LEU A 56 5.92 2.35 4.13
CA LEU A 56 6.63 3.20 3.20
C LEU A 56 6.32 2.77 1.77
N PHE A 57 6.09 3.74 0.88
CA PHE A 57 5.88 3.46 -0.53
C PHE A 57 6.35 4.59 -1.45
N SER A 58 6.71 4.24 -2.70
CA SER A 58 7.28 5.17 -3.67
C SER A 58 7.11 4.66 -5.10
N ALA A 59 6.98 5.56 -6.07
CA ALA A 59 7.01 5.20 -7.50
C ALA A 59 8.40 4.81 -8.02
N ASN A 60 9.45 5.12 -7.25
CA ASN A 60 10.84 4.78 -7.56
C ASN A 60 11.39 3.80 -6.53
N PRO A 61 12.31 2.89 -6.94
CA PRO A 61 12.90 1.94 -6.03
C PRO A 61 13.74 2.64 -4.96
N PHE A 62 13.79 2.05 -3.76
CA PHE A 62 14.56 2.56 -2.64
C PHE A 62 15.22 1.42 -1.85
N PRO A 63 16.37 1.65 -1.19
CA PRO A 63 17.08 0.58 -0.49
C PRO A 63 16.19 -0.16 0.52
N GLY A 64 16.12 -1.48 0.38
CA GLY A 64 15.36 -2.35 1.29
C GLY A 64 13.85 -2.36 1.09
N TYR A 65 13.34 -1.96 -0.09
CA TYR A 65 11.95 -2.31 -0.46
C TYR A 65 11.73 -3.82 -0.38
N GLN A 66 10.52 -4.23 -0.04
CA GLN A 66 10.12 -5.62 0.19
C GLN A 66 9.14 -6.14 -0.85
N ALA A 67 8.37 -5.23 -1.46
CA ALA A 67 7.45 -5.55 -2.54
C ALA A 67 7.61 -4.57 -3.70
N GLU A 68 7.57 -5.10 -4.91
CA GLU A 68 7.44 -4.35 -6.15
C GLU A 68 6.07 -4.68 -6.77
N LEU A 69 5.23 -3.66 -6.87
CA LEU A 69 3.89 -3.74 -7.42
C LEU A 69 3.91 -3.15 -8.83
N VAL A 70 3.60 -3.95 -9.84
CA VAL A 70 3.59 -3.54 -11.25
C VAL A 70 2.16 -3.31 -11.70
N TRP A 71 1.90 -2.15 -12.30
CA TRP A 71 0.57 -1.83 -12.83
C TRP A 71 0.13 -2.83 -13.91
N VAL A 72 -1.11 -3.29 -13.83
CA VAL A 72 -1.70 -4.27 -14.76
C VAL A 72 -2.76 -3.62 -15.66
N ARG A 73 -3.78 -3.01 -15.04
CA ARG A 73 -4.93 -2.45 -15.74
C ARG A 73 -5.67 -1.44 -14.85
N GLU A 74 -6.43 -0.56 -15.47
CA GLU A 74 -7.41 0.29 -14.79
C GLU A 74 -8.77 -0.44 -14.76
N GLU A 75 -9.52 -0.28 -13.65
CA GLU A 75 -10.89 -0.79 -13.53
C GLU A 75 -11.66 0.02 -12.48
N TYR A 76 -12.92 0.38 -12.78
CA TYR A 76 -13.80 1.16 -11.88
C TYR A 76 -13.14 2.45 -11.31
N GLY A 77 -12.28 3.11 -12.08
CA GLY A 77 -11.54 4.31 -11.68
C GLY A 77 -10.36 4.08 -10.74
N GLY A 78 -10.13 2.85 -10.31
CA GLY A 78 -8.91 2.43 -9.60
C GLY A 78 -7.98 1.62 -10.48
N ASN A 79 -6.92 1.10 -9.88
CA ASN A 79 -5.81 0.49 -10.61
C ASN A 79 -5.42 -0.86 -9.99
N TRP A 80 -5.37 -1.89 -10.82
CA TRP A 80 -4.86 -3.20 -10.45
C TRP A 80 -3.34 -3.23 -10.54
N TYR A 81 -2.71 -3.77 -9.49
CA TYR A 81 -1.27 -3.98 -9.41
C TYR A 81 -0.97 -5.43 -9.10
N ARG A 82 0.10 -5.96 -9.70
CA ARG A 82 0.63 -7.29 -9.46
C ARG A 82 1.90 -7.23 -8.63
N TRP A 83 1.93 -7.95 -7.50
CA TRP A 83 3.19 -8.26 -6.82
C TRP A 83 3.85 -9.44 -7.51
N GLN A 84 4.90 -9.15 -8.27
CA GLN A 84 5.54 -10.13 -9.17
C GLN A 84 6.01 -11.40 -8.44
N ASP A 85 6.75 -11.23 -7.34
CA ASP A 85 7.35 -12.35 -6.62
C ASP A 85 6.34 -13.31 -5.97
N LYS A 86 5.12 -12.81 -5.70
CA LYS A 86 4.05 -13.59 -5.05
C LYS A 86 2.95 -13.99 -6.04
N ASN A 87 2.98 -13.47 -7.26
CA ASN A 87 1.95 -13.64 -8.27
C ASN A 87 0.53 -13.33 -7.73
N LEU A 88 0.43 -12.28 -6.93
CA LEU A 88 -0.84 -11.77 -6.38
C LEU A 88 -1.20 -10.45 -7.07
N GLU A 89 -2.50 -10.21 -7.26
CA GLU A 89 -3.02 -8.95 -7.73
C GLU A 89 -3.91 -8.31 -6.68
N GLY A 90 -3.84 -6.98 -6.59
CA GLY A 90 -4.75 -6.21 -5.77
C GLY A 90 -5.15 -4.91 -6.45
N TRP A 91 -6.36 -4.44 -6.16
CA TRP A 91 -6.90 -3.20 -6.69
C TRP A 91 -6.74 -2.06 -5.69
N LEU A 92 -6.12 -0.97 -6.14
CA LEU A 92 -6.00 0.28 -5.39
C LEU A 92 -7.06 1.26 -5.89
N CYS A 93 -7.86 1.77 -4.96
CA CYS A 93 -8.94 2.71 -5.23
C CYS A 93 -8.41 4.08 -5.72
N PRO A 94 -9.31 4.98 -6.16
CA PRO A 94 -8.91 6.33 -6.58
C PRO A 94 -8.19 7.15 -5.50
N ALA A 95 -8.26 6.77 -4.21
CA ALA A 95 -7.49 7.42 -3.15
C ALA A 95 -5.97 7.37 -3.41
N LEU A 96 -5.49 6.46 -4.26
CA LEU A 96 -4.11 6.45 -4.77
C LEU A 96 -3.67 7.81 -5.32
N PHE A 97 -4.58 8.57 -5.96
CA PHE A 97 -4.28 9.87 -6.54
C PHE A 97 -4.15 11.00 -5.51
N LYS A 98 -4.44 10.73 -4.23
CA LYS A 98 -4.07 11.63 -3.12
C LYS A 98 -2.56 11.60 -2.85
N TYR A 99 -1.87 10.58 -3.35
CA TYR A 99 -0.45 10.31 -3.14
C TYR A 99 0.39 10.46 -4.42
N PHE A 100 -0.20 10.16 -5.58
CA PHE A 100 0.46 10.24 -6.88
C PHE A 100 -0.30 11.18 -7.82
N SER A 101 0.42 12.00 -8.58
CA SER A 101 -0.19 12.91 -9.56
C SER A 101 -0.73 12.20 -10.80
N GLU A 102 -0.26 10.99 -11.07
CA GLU A 102 -0.65 10.13 -12.17
C GLU A 102 -0.57 8.67 -11.75
N THR A 103 -1.11 7.75 -12.54
CA THR A 103 -1.05 6.31 -12.23
C THR A 103 0.39 5.82 -12.21
N PRO A 104 0.96 5.44 -11.06
CA PRO A 104 2.32 4.96 -11.00
C PRO A 104 2.42 3.60 -11.71
N ARG A 105 3.38 3.43 -12.62
CA ARG A 105 3.60 2.14 -13.32
C ARG A 105 4.17 1.07 -12.39
N GLN A 106 4.90 1.50 -11.37
CA GLN A 106 5.49 0.68 -10.32
C GLN A 106 5.24 1.35 -8.98
N ILE A 107 5.00 0.56 -7.94
CA ILE A 107 4.99 1.01 -6.55
C ILE A 107 5.88 0.07 -5.77
N TYR A 108 6.91 0.63 -5.16
CA TYR A 108 7.81 -0.08 -4.25
C TYR A 108 7.34 0.15 -2.83
N CYS A 109 7.23 -0.92 -2.03
CA CYS A 109 6.69 -0.86 -0.68
C CYS A 109 7.65 -1.48 0.34
N LYS A 110 7.61 -0.97 1.57
CA LYS A 110 8.29 -1.55 2.74
C LYS A 110 7.45 -1.35 3.99
N ALA A 111 7.21 -2.43 4.72
CA ALA A 111 6.60 -2.40 6.04
C ALA A 111 7.66 -2.41 7.15
N GLU A 112 7.45 -1.57 8.16
CA GLU A 112 8.30 -1.46 9.35
C GLU A 112 7.42 -1.52 10.61
N LYS A 113 7.92 -2.18 11.67
CA LYS A 113 7.24 -2.17 12.97
C LYS A 113 7.13 -0.76 13.54
N LEU A 114 6.04 -0.47 14.26
CA LEU A 114 5.98 0.68 15.16
C LEU A 114 6.81 0.35 16.41
N ILE A 115 7.55 1.34 16.92
CA ILE A 115 8.47 1.18 18.06
C ILE A 115 7.69 0.81 19.32
#